data_AF-A0A1J1IXB2-F1
#
_entry.id   AF-A0A1J1IXB2-F1
#
_cell.length_a   1.000
_cell.length_b   1.000
_cell.length_c   1.000
_cell.angle_alpha   90.00
_cell.angle_beta   90.00
_cell.angle_gamma   90.00
#
_symmetry.space_group_name_H-M   'P 1'
#
loop_
_entity.id
_entity.type
_entity.pdbx_description
1 polymer ?
#
loop_
_entity_poly.entity_id
_entity_poly.type
_entity_poly.pdbx_seq_one_letter_code
_entity_poly.pdbx_strand_id
1 'polypeptide(L)'
;MKAVGNHLVLTFCEKSELFTIILTRTKNLMPIEDVESIHALLGRRGLAVQSVRELCRNNSAIRLTLHTAVVFTLMMIFLMGN
;
A
#
# COMPACT_ATOMS: atom_id res chain seq x y z
N MET A 1 -3.20 -1.23 -21.93
CA MET A 1 -2.25 -1.34 -20.79
C MET A 1 -1.29 -0.16 -20.84
N LYS A 2 -0.98 0.46 -19.69
CA LYS A 2 0.01 1.55 -19.63
C LYS A 2 0.92 1.35 -18.40
N ALA A 3 2.23 1.44 -18.62
CA ALA A 3 3.20 1.56 -17.54
C ALA A 3 3.41 3.06 -17.25
N VAL A 4 3.27 3.46 -15.98
CA VAL A 4 3.54 4.82 -15.52
C VAL A 4 4.50 4.71 -14.34
N GLY A 5 5.77 5.04 -14.56
CA GLY A 5 6.81 4.83 -13.55
C GLY A 5 6.98 3.36 -13.18
N ASN A 6 6.90 3.04 -11.89
CA ASN A 6 7.02 1.68 -11.32
C ASN A 6 5.68 0.94 -11.17
N HIS A 7 4.61 1.49 -11.76
CA HIS A 7 3.25 1.05 -11.55
C HIS A 7 2.60 0.70 -12.88
N LEU A 8 1.82 -0.37 -12.87
CA LEU A 8 1.11 -0.88 -14.03
C LEU A 8 -0.39 -0.64 -13.84
N VAL A 9 -0.97 0.13 -14.77
CA VAL A 9 -2.39 0.47 -14.74
C VAL A 9 -3.11 -0.35 -15.80
N LEU A 10 -4.05 -1.18 -15.34
CA LEU A 10 -4.92 -2.00 -16.16
C LEU A 10 -6.33 -1.41 -16.10
N THR A 11 -6.91 -1.13 -17.26
CA THR A 11 -8.31 -0.76 -17.37
C THR A 11 -8.99 -1.80 -18.24
N PHE A 12 -10.05 -2.41 -17.72
CA PHE A 12 -10.84 -3.41 -18.44
C PHE A 12 -12.34 -3.21 -18.16
N CYS A 13 -13.18 -3.86 -18.95
CA CYS A 13 -14.64 -3.78 -18.82
C CYS A 13 -15.20 -5.16 -18.49
N GLU A 14 -16.09 -5.24 -17.51
CA GLU A 14 -16.90 -6.42 -17.22
C GLU A 14 -18.35 -5.98 -17.03
N LYS A 15 -19.29 -6.63 -17.75
CA LYS A 15 -20.75 -6.36 -17.65
C LYS A 15 -21.14 -4.87 -17.73
N SER A 16 -20.45 -4.12 -18.59
CA SER A 16 -20.63 -2.67 -18.82
C SER A 16 -20.07 -1.75 -17.73
N GLU A 17 -19.34 -2.29 -16.76
CA GLU A 17 -18.61 -1.51 -15.76
C GLU A 17 -17.12 -1.47 -16.08
N LEU A 18 -16.53 -0.28 -15.93
CA LEU A 18 -15.11 -0.05 -16.15
C LEU A 18 -14.34 -0.22 -14.84
N PHE A 19 -13.46 -1.20 -14.82
CA PHE A 19 -12.58 -1.48 -13.69
C PHE A 19 -11.18 -0.98 -14.00
N THR A 20 -10.55 -0.36 -13.01
CA THR A 20 -9.13 0.01 -13.08
C THR A 20 -8.38 -0.62 -11.92
N ILE A 21 -7.38 -1.44 -12.24
CA ILE A 21 -6.46 -2.05 -11.27
C ILE A 21 -5.10 -1.38 -11.41
N ILE A 22 -4.52 -1.01 -10.27
CA ILE A 22 -3.19 -0.43 -10.17
C ILE A 22 -2.31 -1.46 -9.48
N LEU A 23 -1.27 -1.93 -10.18
CA LEU A 23 -0.31 -2.91 -9.67
C LEU A 23 1.03 -2.22 -9.44
N THR A 24 1.60 -2.39 -8.26
CA THR A 24 2.92 -1.86 -7.89
C THR A 24 3.95 -2.99 -7.86
N ARG A 25 5.21 -2.71 -8.22
CA ARG A 25 6.28 -3.73 -8.16
C ARG A 25 6.66 -4.10 -6.73
N THR A 26 6.46 -3.19 -5.77
CA THR A 26 6.82 -3.35 -4.36
C THR A 26 5.58 -3.39 -3.47
N LYS A 27 5.62 -4.23 -2.44
CA LYS A 27 4.58 -4.33 -1.38
C LYS A 27 4.37 -3.05 -0.56
N ASN A 28 5.25 -2.07 -0.73
CA ASN A 28 5.17 -0.81 0.01
C ASN A 28 3.97 -0.01 -0.49
N LEU A 29 3.32 0.68 0.44
CA LEU A 29 2.20 1.57 0.15
C LEU A 29 2.60 2.51 -0.99
N MET A 30 1.74 2.58 -2.00
CA MET A 30 1.85 3.57 -3.05
C MET A 30 1.81 4.95 -2.38
N PRO A 31 2.73 5.88 -2.70
CA PRO A 31 2.68 7.24 -2.19
C PRO A 31 1.28 7.84 -2.44
N ILE A 32 0.74 8.57 -1.47
CA ILE A 32 -0.60 9.17 -1.57
C ILE A 32 -0.69 10.09 -2.81
N GLU A 33 0.41 10.77 -3.13
CA GLU A 33 0.59 11.58 -4.34
C GLU A 33 0.38 10.80 -5.65
N ASP A 34 0.80 9.53 -5.72
CA ASP A 34 0.58 8.67 -6.89
C ASP A 34 -0.90 8.29 -7.01
N VAL A 35 -1.57 8.05 -5.88
CA VAL A 35 -3.01 7.73 -5.84
C VAL A 35 -3.84 8.92 -6.30
N GLU A 36 -3.54 10.12 -5.81
CA GLU A 36 -4.19 11.36 -6.24
C GLU A 36 -3.97 11.64 -7.75
N SER A 37 -2.76 11.41 -8.25
CA SER A 37 -2.44 11.54 -9.67
C SER A 37 -3.29 10.58 -10.53
N ILE A 38 -3.49 9.34 -10.07
CA ILE A 38 -4.32 8.37 -10.78
C ILE A 38 -5.81 8.75 -10.71
N HIS A 39 -6.31 9.24 -9.58
CA HIS A 39 -7.67 9.77 -9.50
C HIS A 39 -7.88 10.95 -10.44
N ALA A 40 -6.93 11.88 -10.53
CA ALA A 40 -6.98 12.98 -11.47
C ALA A 40 -6.98 12.52 -12.93
N LEU A 41 -6.18 11.49 -13.26
CA LEU A 41 -6.16 10.88 -14.60
C LEU A 41 -7.48 10.19 -14.95
N LEU A 42 -8.11 9.48 -13.99
CA LEU A 42 -9.41 8.84 -14.19
C LEU A 42 -10.53 9.88 -14.33
N GLY A 43 -10.52 10.92 -13.50
CA GLY A 43 -11.48 12.04 -13.58
C GLY A 43 -11.43 12.76 -14.92
N ARG A 44 -10.22 13.03 -15.45
CA ARG A 44 -10.04 13.63 -16.80
C ARG A 44 -10.57 12.76 -17.94
N ARG A 45 -10.74 11.45 -17.72
CA ARG A 45 -11.30 10.52 -18.72
C ARG A 45 -12.80 10.30 -18.57
N GLY A 46 -13.46 11.02 -17.67
CA GLY A 46 -14.89 10.84 -17.37
C GLY A 46 -15.18 9.51 -16.67
N LEU A 47 -14.16 8.85 -16.12
CA LEU A 47 -14.31 7.59 -15.39
C LEU A 47 -14.57 7.93 -13.91
N ALA A 48 -15.85 7.90 -13.52
CA ALA A 48 -16.23 8.12 -12.13
C ALA A 48 -15.70 6.98 -11.25
N VAL A 49 -14.92 7.32 -10.24
CA VAL A 49 -14.39 6.35 -9.28
C VAL A 49 -15.48 6.07 -8.25
N GLN A 50 -16.19 4.96 -8.42
CA GLN A 50 -17.27 4.57 -7.49
C GLN A 50 -16.76 3.90 -6.22
N SER A 51 -15.68 3.13 -6.29
CA SER A 51 -15.08 2.49 -5.13
C SER A 51 -13.58 2.29 -5.33
N VAL A 52 -12.84 2.41 -4.23
CA VAL A 52 -11.40 2.16 -4.17
C VAL A 52 -11.16 1.10 -3.12
N ARG A 53 -10.52 -0.01 -3.50
CA ARG A 53 -10.13 -1.06 -2.57
C ARG A 53 -8.61 -1.20 -2.57
N GLU A 54 -8.00 -0.83 -1.45
CA GLU A 54 -6.58 -1.05 -1.21
C GLU A 54 -6.35 -2.51 -0.81
N LEU A 55 -5.43 -3.18 -1.51
CA LEU A 55 -5.00 -4.54 -1.20
C LEU A 55 -3.55 -4.51 -0.72
N CYS A 56 -3.19 -5.40 0.21
CA CYS A 56 -1.85 -5.48 0.82
C CYS A 56 -1.43 -4.27 1.69
N ARG A 57 -2.39 -3.57 2.31
CA ARG A 57 -2.11 -2.51 3.28
C ARG A 57 -1.32 -3.07 4.47
N ASN A 58 -0.04 -2.69 4.56
CA ASN A 58 0.90 -3.00 5.64
C ASN A 58 0.73 -4.39 6.29
N ASN A 59 1.33 -5.41 5.69
CA ASN A 59 1.59 -6.69 6.38
C ASN A 59 2.82 -6.62 7.30
N SER A 60 3.27 -5.42 7.68
CA SER A 60 4.13 -5.21 8.83
C SER A 60 3.32 -5.40 10.11
N ALA A 61 2.74 -6.59 10.29
CA ALA A 61 2.47 -7.06 11.63
C ALA A 61 3.80 -6.94 12.35
N ILE A 62 3.87 -6.06 13.36
CA ILE A 62 5.05 -5.92 14.22
C ILE A 62 5.25 -7.30 14.85
N ARG A 63 6.08 -8.12 14.22
CA ARG A 63 6.48 -9.41 14.77
C ARG A 63 7.51 -9.07 15.81
N LEU A 64 7.07 -8.86 17.05
CA LEU A 64 7.95 -8.85 18.19
C LEU A 64 8.63 -10.23 18.19
N THR A 65 9.89 -10.27 17.75
CA THR A 65 10.67 -11.50 17.80
C THR A 65 11.06 -11.74 19.26
N LEU A 66 11.13 -13.00 19.67
CA LEU A 66 11.51 -13.37 21.04
C LEU A 66 12.83 -12.69 21.45
N HIS A 67 13.77 -12.58 20.51
CA HIS A 67 15.04 -11.87 20.71
C HIS A 67 14.84 -10.37 21.01
N THR A 68 13.99 -9.66 20.26
CA THR A 68 13.71 -8.25 20.55
C THR A 68 13.07 -8.05 21.93
N ALA A 69 12.21 -8.97 22.36
CA ALA A 69 11.60 -8.92 23.69
C ALA A 69 12.63 -9.19 24.81
N VAL A 70 13.49 -10.20 24.65
CA VAL A 70 14.53 -10.55 25.63
C VAL A 70 15.58 -9.45 25.77
N VAL A 71 16.00 -8.82 24.68
CA VAL A 71 16.94 -7.69 24.73
C VAL A 71 16.31 -6.49 25.45
N PHE A 72 15.03 -6.21 25.18
CA PHE A 72 14.33 -5.13 25.85
C PHE A 72 14.17 -5.36 27.36
N THR A 73 13.85 -6.60 27.78
CA THR A 73 13.73 -6.92 29.20
C THR A 73 15.08 -6.85 29.93
N LEU A 74 16.16 -7.34 29.32
CA LEU A 74 17.51 -7.24 29.89
C LEU A 74 17.97 -5.78 30.04
N MET A 75 17.67 -4.92 29.06
CA MET A 75 18.01 -3.50 29.13
C MET A 75 17.26 -2.81 30.28
N MET A 76 15.97 -3.11 30.47
CA MET A 76 15.18 -2.54 31.57
C MET A 76 15.68 -3.00 32.94
N ILE A 77 16.07 -4.27 33.08
CA ILE A 77 16.67 -4.79 34.33
C ILE A 77 17.98 -4.06 34.63
N PHE A 78 18.82 -3.82 33.62
CA PHE A 78 20.09 -3.09 33.79
C PHE A 78 19.88 -1.63 34.20
N LEU A 79 18.89 -0.95 33.61
CA LEU A 79 18.56 0.45 33.93
C LEU A 79 17.94 0.62 35.32
N MET A 80 17.24 -0.38 35.84
CA MET A 80 16.68 -0.35 37.19
C MET A 80 17.65 -0.84 38.26
N GLY A 81 18.70 -1.58 37.87
CA GLY A 81 19.69 -2.16 38.78
C GLY A 81 20.96 -1.31 38.98
N ASN A 82 21.09 -0.18 38.29
CA ASN A 82 22.21 0.75 38.36
C ASN A 82 21.73 2.13 38.82
#